data_AF-A0A0V0QDF6-F1
#
_entry.id   AF-A0A0V0QDF6-F1
#
_cell.length_a   1.000
_cell.length_b   1.000
_cell.length_c   1.000
_cell.angle_alpha   90.00
_cell.angle_beta   90.00
_cell.angle_gamma   90.00
#
_symmetry.space_group_name_H-M   'P 1'
#
loop_
_entity.id
_entity.type
_entity.pdbx_description
1 polymer ?
#
loop_
_entity_poly.entity_id
_entity_poly.type
_entity_poly.pdbx_seq_one_letter_code
_entity_poly.pdbx_strand_id
1 'polypeptide(L)'
;MINCVAEHYENDVFYDSIGMRLWEKRYLWLIDIGCAEGKLIQRLTRSEEYTQLVAMDIDDEVLEQAKFNLYPETLQDMVKNYREQQLEVSLYQGSILEKYPLIKEKQLEACTLIEIIEHLQLEDLDQLNEVVFGYYNFPYIFITTPNKDFNVYFKYKGEQMRHWDHKYEFTQNEFKQYCQNICEKYNYEVQYDGIGEHKHENTKNGYCSQAAIFKRKEVNQLRCYFK
;
A
#
# COMPACT_ATOMS: atom_id res chain seq x y z
N MET A 1 19.68 -20.85 -9.59
CA MET A 1 19.03 -21.17 -8.31
C MET A 1 18.79 -19.88 -7.55
N ILE A 2 17.56 -19.39 -7.52
CA ILE A 2 17.23 -18.18 -6.76
C ILE A 2 17.21 -18.58 -5.27
N ASN A 3 18.05 -17.94 -4.46
CA ASN A 3 17.91 -17.95 -3.00
C ASN A 3 16.95 -16.82 -2.64
N CYS A 4 15.68 -16.98 -3.00
CA CYS A 4 14.62 -16.17 -2.43
C CYS A 4 14.22 -16.83 -1.14
N VAL A 5 14.90 -16.43 -0.07
CA VAL A 5 14.28 -16.51 1.26
C VAL A 5 13.12 -15.52 1.19
N ALA A 6 11.89 -15.94 1.47
CA ALA A 6 10.71 -15.06 1.40
C ALA A 6 10.92 -13.76 2.21
N GLU A 7 11.66 -13.86 3.33
CA GLU A 7 12.10 -12.75 4.19
C GLU A 7 13.02 -11.72 3.49
N HIS A 8 13.67 -12.08 2.38
CA HIS A 8 14.57 -11.20 1.61
C HIS A 8 13.92 -10.71 0.30
N TYR A 9 12.61 -10.89 0.11
CA TYR A 9 11.88 -10.22 -0.99
C TYR A 9 11.28 -8.88 -0.54
N GLU A 10 11.04 -8.73 0.77
CA GLU A 10 10.73 -7.47 1.47
C GLU A 10 11.98 -6.59 1.64
N ASN A 11 12.77 -6.48 0.57
CA ASN A 11 13.97 -5.66 0.52
C ASN A 11 13.65 -4.24 0.08
N ASP A 12 14.66 -3.36 0.16
CA ASP A 12 14.59 -1.99 -0.30
C ASP A 12 14.00 -1.84 -1.72
N VAL A 13 14.29 -2.78 -2.62
CA VAL A 13 13.77 -2.81 -4.00
C VAL A 13 12.24 -2.81 -4.06
N PHE A 14 11.56 -3.51 -3.14
CA PHE A 14 10.11 -3.60 -3.12
C PHE A 14 9.49 -2.24 -2.79
N TYR A 15 9.93 -1.64 -1.69
CA TYR A 15 9.48 -0.32 -1.26
C TYR A 15 9.93 0.81 -2.19
N ASP A 16 11.11 0.70 -2.81
CA ASP A 16 11.57 1.65 -3.82
C ASP A 16 10.68 1.56 -5.07
N SER A 17 10.27 0.37 -5.48
CA SER A 17 9.37 0.16 -6.64
C SER A 17 7.97 0.74 -6.38
N ILE A 18 7.47 0.64 -5.15
CA ILE A 18 6.20 1.28 -4.73
C ILE A 18 6.38 2.80 -4.65
N GLY A 19 7.45 3.25 -3.99
CA GLY A 19 7.77 4.67 -3.84
C GLY A 19 7.91 5.38 -5.19
N MET A 20 8.54 4.73 -6.18
CA MET A 20 8.64 5.24 -7.54
C MET A 20 7.25 5.42 -8.19
N ARG A 21 6.36 4.44 -8.06
CA ARG A 21 5.00 4.54 -8.63
C ARG A 21 4.16 5.63 -7.97
N LEU A 22 4.30 5.80 -6.66
CA LEU A 22 3.65 6.89 -5.93
C LEU A 22 4.20 8.25 -6.38
N TRP A 23 5.52 8.36 -6.57
CA TRP A 23 6.16 9.58 -7.07
C TRP A 23 5.74 9.92 -8.51
N GLU A 24 5.68 8.97 -9.43
CA GLU A 24 5.24 9.22 -10.82
C GLU A 24 3.86 9.86 -10.90
N LYS A 25 3.01 9.62 -9.89
CA LYS A 25 1.67 10.16 -9.80
C LYS A 25 1.56 11.44 -8.97
N ARG A 26 2.66 11.90 -8.36
CA ARG A 26 2.82 13.17 -7.63
C ARG A 26 1.76 13.40 -6.53
N TYR A 27 1.42 12.36 -5.77
CA TYR A 27 0.51 12.53 -4.63
C TYR A 27 1.22 13.30 -3.53
N LEU A 28 0.57 14.34 -3.00
CA LEU A 28 1.22 15.18 -1.99
C LEU A 28 0.89 14.71 -0.58
N TRP A 29 -0.32 14.13 -0.42
CA TRP A 29 -0.87 13.73 0.88
C TRP A 29 -1.29 12.26 0.88
N LEU A 30 -0.63 11.44 1.70
CA LEU A 30 -0.76 9.99 1.67
C LEU A 30 -0.91 9.38 3.06
N ILE A 31 -1.70 8.30 3.17
CA ILE A 31 -1.69 7.37 4.31
C ILE A 31 -1.18 6.00 3.91
N ASP A 32 -0.33 5.42 4.74
CA ASP A 32 0.03 4.01 4.72
C ASP A 32 -0.66 3.28 5.87
N ILE A 33 -1.54 2.32 5.57
CA ILE A 33 -2.28 1.53 6.56
C ILE A 33 -1.70 0.12 6.59
N GLY A 34 -1.33 -0.36 7.78
CA GLY A 34 -0.41 -1.48 7.92
C GLY A 34 1.02 -1.05 7.68
N CYS A 35 1.40 0.13 8.18
CA CYS A 35 2.68 0.74 7.83
C CYS A 35 3.90 -0.01 8.39
N ALA A 36 3.66 -1.00 9.26
CA ALA A 36 4.70 -1.71 9.99
C ALA A 36 5.71 -0.71 10.59
N GLU A 37 7.00 -1.02 10.50
CA GLU A 37 8.08 -0.18 11.01
C GLU A 37 8.34 1.11 10.19
N GLY A 38 7.38 1.55 9.37
CA GLY A 38 7.40 2.85 8.69
C GLY A 38 8.37 2.97 7.52
N LYS A 39 8.84 1.84 6.97
CA LYS A 39 9.82 1.79 5.86
C LYS A 39 9.39 2.56 4.61
N LEU A 40 8.10 2.54 4.26
CA LEU A 40 7.58 3.34 3.15
C LEU A 40 7.63 4.83 3.50
N ILE A 41 7.05 5.21 4.65
CA ILE A 41 7.00 6.60 5.10
C ILE A 41 8.41 7.21 5.16
N GLN A 42 9.38 6.49 5.71
CA GLN A 42 10.80 6.89 5.78
C GLN A 42 11.42 7.13 4.39
N ARG A 43 10.97 6.40 3.36
CA ARG A 43 11.41 6.66 1.97
C ARG A 43 10.74 7.90 1.40
N LEU A 44 9.44 8.05 1.62
CA LEU A 44 8.68 9.20 1.12
C LEU A 44 9.14 10.52 1.75
N THR A 45 9.64 10.49 3.00
CA THR A 45 10.27 11.66 3.65
C THR A 45 11.60 12.10 3.00
N ARG A 46 12.09 11.40 1.96
CA ARG A 46 13.24 11.87 1.18
C ARG A 46 12.84 12.72 -0.03
N SER A 47 11.57 12.68 -0.43
CA SER A 47 11.04 13.53 -1.50
C SER A 47 10.50 14.84 -0.94
N GLU A 48 10.92 15.96 -1.52
CA GLU A 48 10.46 17.31 -1.16
C GLU A 48 9.02 17.59 -1.60
N GLU A 49 8.40 16.70 -2.40
CA GLU A 49 7.03 16.88 -2.91
C GLU A 49 5.97 16.57 -1.84
N TYR A 50 6.24 15.62 -0.93
CA TYR A 50 5.27 15.28 0.12
C TYR A 50 5.25 16.34 1.21
N THR A 51 4.05 16.78 1.57
CA THR A 51 3.81 17.73 2.68
C THR A 51 3.00 17.14 3.81
N GLN A 52 2.30 16.02 3.58
CA GLN A 52 1.53 15.32 4.62
C GLN A 52 1.63 13.80 4.43
N LEU A 53 2.20 13.12 5.41
CA LEU A 53 2.30 11.67 5.46
C LEU A 53 1.63 11.16 6.74
N VAL A 54 0.81 10.14 6.60
CA VAL A 54 0.15 9.47 7.71
C VAL A 54 0.54 8.00 7.68
N ALA A 55 0.86 7.44 8.83
CA ALA A 55 1.05 6.00 8.99
C ALA A 55 0.08 5.49 10.04
N MET A 56 -0.52 4.34 9.80
CA MET A 56 -1.41 3.68 10.75
C MET A 56 -1.07 2.20 10.83
N ASP A 57 -0.96 1.68 12.05
CA ASP A 57 -0.83 0.26 12.32
C ASP A 57 -1.62 -0.12 13.58
N ILE A 58 -2.00 -1.40 13.70
CA ILE A 58 -2.69 -1.90 14.89
C ILE A 58 -1.70 -2.14 16.04
N ASP A 59 -0.43 -2.44 15.69
CA ASP A 59 0.63 -2.78 16.63
C ASP A 59 1.39 -1.53 17.11
N ASP A 60 1.22 -1.20 18.40
CA ASP A 60 1.86 -0.05 19.05
C ASP A 60 3.38 -0.23 19.17
N GLU A 61 3.88 -1.45 19.37
CA GLU A 61 5.32 -1.71 19.50
C GLU A 61 6.02 -1.44 18.16
N VAL A 62 5.38 -1.84 17.06
CA VAL A 62 5.87 -1.59 15.71
C VAL A 62 5.83 -0.09 15.37
N LEU A 63 4.83 0.65 15.85
CA LEU A 63 4.75 2.10 15.67
C LEU A 63 5.85 2.87 16.43
N GLU A 64 6.25 2.40 17.62
CA GLU A 64 7.41 2.98 18.31
C GLU A 64 8.71 2.75 17.52
N GLN A 65 8.86 1.59 16.86
CA GLN A 65 9.98 1.37 15.94
C GLN A 65 9.88 2.27 14.69
N ALA A 66 8.68 2.45 14.13
CA ALA A 66 8.47 3.37 13.01
C ALA A 66 8.87 4.81 13.37
N LYS A 67 8.50 5.26 14.56
CA LYS A 67 8.89 6.56 15.09
C LYS A 67 10.40 6.69 15.20
N PHE A 68 11.09 5.66 15.70
CA PHE A 68 12.56 5.63 15.74
C PHE A 68 13.16 5.75 14.33
N ASN A 69 12.66 4.95 13.37
CA ASN A 69 13.15 4.94 11.98
C ASN A 69 12.94 6.27 11.25
N LEU A 70 11.94 7.06 11.65
CA LEU A 70 11.64 8.36 11.07
C LEU A 70 12.53 9.49 11.61
N TYR A 71 13.29 9.27 12.69
CA TYR A 71 14.26 10.27 13.15
C TYR A 71 15.44 10.37 12.17
N PRO A 72 15.83 11.58 11.75
CA PRO A 72 17.00 11.77 10.91
C PRO A 72 18.27 11.38 11.69
N GLU A 73 18.89 10.26 11.33
CA GLU A 73 20.07 9.74 12.04
C GLU A 73 21.37 10.46 11.63
N THR A 74 21.43 11.05 10.43
CA THR A 74 22.66 11.66 9.92
C THR A 74 22.58 13.18 9.78
N LEU A 75 23.73 13.85 9.87
CA LEU A 75 23.88 15.27 9.52
C LEU A 75 23.39 15.55 8.09
N GLN A 76 23.54 14.59 7.16
CA GLN A 76 23.03 14.72 5.79
C GLN A 76 21.50 14.71 5.75
N ASP A 77 20.84 13.90 6.58
CA ASP A 77 19.38 13.90 6.71
C ASP A 77 18.89 15.20 7.35
N MET A 78 19.59 15.70 8.37
CA MET A 78 19.28 17.00 8.98
C MET A 78 19.47 18.18 8.01
N VAL A 79 20.48 18.14 7.13
CA VAL A 79 20.69 19.17 6.09
C VAL A 79 19.69 19.03 4.93
N LYS A 80 19.32 17.80 4.53
CA LYS A 80 18.26 17.53 3.55
C LYS A 80 16.86 17.93 4.03
N ASN A 81 16.66 18.04 5.34
CA ASN A 81 15.41 18.55 5.91
C ASN A 81 15.21 20.06 5.69
N TYR A 82 16.13 20.75 4.99
CA TYR A 82 15.91 22.11 4.50
C TYR A 82 14.92 22.10 3.31
N ARG A 83 13.65 21.89 3.63
CA ARG A 83 12.55 21.87 2.66
C ARG A 83 11.94 23.25 2.53
N GLU A 84 11.58 23.65 1.31
CA GLU A 84 10.80 24.88 1.09
C GLU A 84 9.40 24.79 1.73
N GLN A 85 8.82 23.58 1.77
CA GLN A 85 7.52 23.29 2.36
C GLN A 85 7.67 22.36 3.56
N GLN A 86 6.96 22.67 4.65
CA GLN A 86 6.97 21.85 5.86
C GLN A 86 6.29 20.50 5.58
N LEU A 87 6.97 19.40 5.97
CA LEU A 87 6.40 18.06 5.98
C LEU A 87 5.81 17.75 7.36
N GLU A 88 4.53 17.38 7.39
CA GLU A 88 3.89 16.77 8.56
C GLU A 88 3.91 15.25 8.42
N VAL A 89 4.41 14.55 9.44
CA VAL A 89 4.29 13.08 9.57
C VAL A 89 3.49 12.77 10.82
N SER A 90 2.40 12.02 10.68
CA SER A 90 1.55 11.56 11.79
C SER A 90 1.54 10.04 11.87
N LEU A 91 1.69 9.49 13.08
CA LEU A 91 1.54 8.07 13.37
C LEU A 91 0.26 7.86 14.19
N TYR A 92 -0.55 6.86 13.82
CA TYR A 92 -1.77 6.50 14.53
C TYR A 92 -1.79 5.01 14.83
N GLN A 93 -2.14 4.66 16.07
CA GLN A 93 -2.55 3.29 16.37
C GLN A 93 -4.02 3.10 15.98
N GLY A 94 -4.32 2.10 15.15
CA GLY A 94 -5.68 1.84 14.71
C GLY A 94 -5.82 0.64 13.79
N SER A 95 -7.05 0.12 13.70
CA SER A 95 -7.40 -1.00 12.83
C SER A 95 -7.91 -0.50 11.47
N ILE A 96 -7.48 -1.16 10.38
CA ILE A 96 -8.00 -0.94 9.03
C ILE A 96 -9.51 -1.22 8.90
N LEU A 97 -10.08 -1.98 9.85
CA LEU A 97 -11.50 -2.32 9.86
C LEU A 97 -12.37 -1.25 10.56
N GLU A 98 -11.76 -0.22 11.14
CA GLU A 98 -12.45 0.84 11.86
C GLU A 98 -12.41 2.20 11.14
N LYS A 99 -13.40 3.05 11.44
CA LYS A 99 -13.55 4.38 10.87
C LYS A 99 -13.05 5.42 11.85
N TYR A 100 -12.04 6.19 11.44
CA TYR A 100 -11.46 7.27 12.23
C TYR A 100 -11.77 8.62 11.56
N PRO A 101 -12.71 9.44 12.11
CA PRO A 101 -13.03 10.74 11.54
C PRO A 101 -11.82 11.66 11.34
N LEU A 102 -10.86 11.60 12.27
CA LEU A 102 -9.59 12.36 12.22
C LEU A 102 -8.78 12.05 10.96
N ILE A 103 -8.73 10.79 10.50
CA ILE A 103 -8.04 10.41 9.25
C ILE A 103 -8.79 10.97 8.05
N LYS A 104 -10.13 10.95 8.08
CA LYS A 104 -10.95 11.50 6.99
C LYS A 104 -10.83 13.02 6.87
N GLU A 105 -10.73 13.72 8.00
CA GLU A 105 -10.57 15.18 8.07
C GLU A 105 -9.24 15.67 7.47
N LYS A 106 -8.22 14.80 7.43
CA LYS A 106 -6.91 15.06 6.80
C LYS A 106 -6.95 15.18 5.27
N GLN A 107 -8.07 14.82 4.61
CA GLN A 107 -8.30 15.00 3.17
C GLN A 107 -7.19 14.43 2.27
N LEU A 108 -6.66 13.27 2.64
CA LEU A 108 -5.56 12.63 1.93
C LEU A 108 -5.95 12.24 0.50
N GLU A 109 -4.97 12.26 -0.40
CA GLU A 109 -5.15 12.01 -1.83
C GLU A 109 -4.88 10.55 -2.21
N ALA A 110 -4.06 9.86 -1.42
CA ALA A 110 -3.68 8.48 -1.65
C ALA A 110 -3.68 7.64 -0.36
N CYS A 111 -4.00 6.36 -0.51
CA CYS A 111 -3.87 5.35 0.54
C CYS A 111 -3.09 4.13 0.01
N THR A 112 -2.16 3.62 0.79
CA THR A 112 -1.42 2.38 0.51
C THR A 112 -1.80 1.29 1.51
N LEU A 113 -2.09 0.10 0.97
CA LEU A 113 -2.36 -1.15 1.68
C LEU A 113 -1.33 -2.17 1.17
N ILE A 114 -0.13 -2.12 1.74
CA ILE A 114 1.01 -2.90 1.26
C ILE A 114 1.07 -4.22 2.04
N GLU A 115 0.83 -5.35 1.35
CA GLU A 115 0.93 -6.70 1.92
C GLU A 115 0.16 -6.84 3.27
N ILE A 116 -1.03 -6.21 3.38
CA ILE A 116 -1.85 -6.24 4.60
C ILE A 116 -3.11 -7.09 4.45
N ILE A 117 -3.69 -7.16 3.25
CA ILE A 117 -5.02 -7.76 3.08
C ILE A 117 -4.99 -9.27 3.39
N GLU A 118 -3.89 -9.95 3.07
CA GLU A 118 -3.65 -11.37 3.35
C GLU A 118 -3.51 -11.72 4.83
N HIS A 119 -3.32 -10.73 5.71
CA HIS A 119 -3.30 -10.93 7.16
C HIS A 119 -4.70 -10.86 7.79
N LEU A 120 -5.70 -10.39 7.04
CA LEU A 120 -7.10 -10.34 7.46
C LEU A 120 -7.82 -11.66 7.16
N GLN A 121 -8.90 -11.95 7.88
CA GLN A 121 -9.78 -13.04 7.49
C GLN A 121 -10.50 -12.66 6.19
N LEU A 122 -10.80 -13.65 5.34
CA LEU A 122 -11.54 -13.40 4.09
C LEU A 122 -12.90 -12.72 4.33
N GLU A 123 -13.54 -13.03 5.46
CA GLU A 123 -14.82 -12.42 5.88
C GLU A 123 -14.70 -10.93 6.26
N ASP A 124 -13.50 -10.46 6.63
CA ASP A 124 -13.25 -9.07 7.01
C ASP A 124 -13.04 -8.15 5.79
N LEU A 125 -12.81 -8.71 4.59
CA LEU A 125 -12.53 -7.93 3.39
C LEU A 125 -13.71 -7.03 2.98
N ASP A 126 -14.95 -7.45 3.24
CA ASP A 126 -16.12 -6.60 3.00
C ASP A 126 -16.12 -5.36 3.90
N GLN A 127 -15.73 -5.51 5.17
CA GLN A 127 -15.61 -4.41 6.11
C GLN A 127 -14.43 -3.48 5.75
N LEU A 128 -13.27 -4.04 5.40
CA LEU A 128 -12.14 -3.27 4.87
C LEU A 128 -12.58 -2.44 3.66
N ASN A 129 -13.28 -3.05 2.73
CA ASN A 129 -13.73 -2.37 1.51
C ASN A 129 -14.71 -1.24 1.82
N GLU A 130 -15.62 -1.46 2.77
CA GLU A 130 -16.57 -0.44 3.24
C GLU A 130 -15.86 0.75 3.89
N VAL A 131 -14.80 0.49 4.68
CA VAL A 131 -13.99 1.53 5.32
C VAL A 131 -13.15 2.30 4.31
N VAL A 132 -12.36 1.60 3.49
CA VAL A 132 -11.36 2.23 2.61
C VAL A 132 -12.02 2.86 1.37
N PHE A 133 -12.82 2.11 0.63
CA PHE A 133 -13.43 2.57 -0.61
C PHE A 133 -14.76 3.31 -0.40
N GLY A 134 -15.49 2.98 0.67
CA GLY A 134 -16.76 3.62 1.00
C GLY A 134 -16.60 4.87 1.89
N TYR A 135 -16.07 4.69 3.10
CA TYR A 135 -16.02 5.76 4.09
C TYR A 135 -14.92 6.78 3.83
N TYR A 136 -13.67 6.33 3.66
CA TYR A 136 -12.56 7.25 3.36
C TYR A 136 -12.60 7.73 1.91
N ASN A 137 -12.93 6.84 0.97
CA ASN A 137 -13.16 7.19 -0.44
C ASN A 137 -11.99 8.00 -1.04
N PHE A 138 -10.75 7.55 -0.76
CA PHE A 138 -9.53 8.22 -1.22
C PHE A 138 -9.49 8.33 -2.74
N PRO A 139 -9.01 9.44 -3.33
CA PRO A 139 -8.87 9.56 -4.78
C PRO A 139 -8.05 8.43 -5.42
N TYR A 140 -7.00 7.97 -4.73
CA TYR A 140 -6.17 6.84 -5.16
C TYR A 140 -5.96 5.83 -4.02
N ILE A 141 -6.02 4.55 -4.35
CA ILE A 141 -5.75 3.46 -3.40
C ILE A 141 -4.82 2.46 -4.07
N PHE A 142 -3.74 2.11 -3.39
CA PHE A 142 -2.75 1.14 -3.83
C PHE A 142 -2.84 -0.08 -2.95
N ILE A 143 -3.05 -1.24 -3.56
CA ILE A 143 -3.06 -2.52 -2.86
C ILE A 143 -1.94 -3.38 -3.44
N THR A 144 -1.10 -3.95 -2.59
CA THR A 144 -0.25 -5.08 -2.96
C THR A 144 -0.61 -6.28 -2.12
N THR A 145 -0.39 -7.46 -2.68
CA THR A 145 -0.54 -8.72 -1.96
C THR A 145 0.30 -9.79 -2.66
N PRO A 146 0.65 -10.87 -1.97
CA PRO A 146 1.21 -12.06 -2.55
C PRO A 146 0.46 -12.57 -3.78
N ASN A 147 1.20 -12.85 -4.86
CA ASN A 147 0.73 -13.70 -5.95
C ASN A 147 1.06 -15.17 -5.70
N LYS A 148 0.02 -15.97 -5.45
CA LYS A 148 0.14 -17.42 -5.23
C LYS A 148 0.65 -18.19 -6.45
N ASP A 149 0.34 -17.74 -7.66
CA ASP A 149 0.81 -18.40 -8.90
C ASP A 149 2.35 -18.34 -9.03
N PHE A 150 2.96 -17.32 -8.42
CA PHE A 150 4.42 -17.17 -8.41
C PHE A 150 5.11 -18.12 -7.42
N ASN A 151 4.36 -18.73 -6.48
CA ASN A 151 4.97 -19.45 -5.38
C ASN A 151 5.77 -20.68 -5.80
N VAL A 152 5.49 -21.23 -6.98
CA VAL A 152 6.22 -22.36 -7.58
C VAL A 152 7.73 -22.11 -7.69
N TYR A 153 8.17 -20.86 -7.65
CA TYR A 153 9.58 -20.49 -7.74
C TYR A 153 10.30 -20.44 -6.38
N PHE A 154 9.58 -20.51 -5.26
CA PHE A 154 10.20 -20.60 -3.93
C PHE A 154 10.55 -22.06 -3.61
N LYS A 155 11.80 -22.28 -3.18
CA LYS A 155 12.37 -23.62 -2.93
C LYS A 155 11.81 -24.33 -1.69
N TYR A 156 11.06 -23.61 -0.86
CA TYR A 156 10.53 -24.12 0.41
C TYR A 156 9.02 -23.92 0.43
N LYS A 157 8.32 -24.98 0.81
CA LYS A 157 6.86 -25.11 0.96
C LYS A 157 6.15 -25.44 -0.36
N GLY A 158 5.82 -26.72 -0.50
CA GLY A 158 4.81 -27.14 -1.45
C GLY A 158 3.53 -26.34 -1.23
N GLU A 159 3.11 -25.62 -2.27
CA GLU A 159 1.74 -25.21 -2.61
C GLU A 159 0.86 -24.45 -1.58
N GLN A 160 1.32 -24.19 -0.35
CA GLN A 160 0.47 -23.62 0.70
C GLN A 160 0.48 -22.08 0.73
N MET A 161 1.46 -21.45 1.39
CA MET A 161 1.59 -19.99 1.50
C MET A 161 3.07 -19.62 1.77
N ARG A 162 3.50 -18.42 1.37
CA ARG A 162 4.84 -17.87 1.60
C ARG A 162 5.11 -17.65 3.08
N HIS A 163 4.19 -16.98 3.77
CA HIS A 163 4.31 -16.68 5.19
C HIS A 163 3.34 -17.53 6.03
N TRP A 164 3.72 -17.79 7.28
CA TRP A 164 2.91 -18.63 8.18
C TRP A 164 1.70 -17.87 8.76
N ASP A 165 1.78 -16.55 8.81
CA ASP A 165 0.71 -15.70 9.36
C ASP A 165 -0.34 -15.28 8.31
N HIS A 166 -0.08 -15.52 7.01
CA HIS A 166 -1.09 -15.27 5.99
C HIS A 166 -2.33 -16.14 6.22
N LYS A 167 -3.51 -15.54 6.07
CA LYS A 167 -4.79 -16.26 6.14
C LYS A 167 -5.19 -16.85 4.79
N TYR A 168 -4.71 -16.22 3.72
CA TYR A 168 -4.87 -16.66 2.34
C TYR A 168 -3.78 -16.03 1.46
N GLU A 169 -3.63 -16.52 0.22
CA GLU A 169 -2.86 -15.84 -0.83
C GLU A 169 -3.63 -15.93 -2.14
N PHE A 170 -3.90 -14.79 -2.77
CA PHE A 170 -4.64 -14.77 -4.02
C PHE A 170 -3.77 -15.25 -5.19
N THR A 171 -4.34 -16.09 -6.04
CA THR A 171 -3.88 -16.24 -7.43
C THR A 171 -4.12 -14.94 -8.21
N GLN A 172 -3.52 -14.81 -9.40
CA GLN A 172 -3.76 -13.64 -10.26
C GLN A 172 -5.23 -13.47 -10.61
N ASN A 173 -5.95 -14.58 -10.79
CA ASN A 173 -7.37 -14.54 -11.16
C ASN A 173 -8.24 -14.12 -9.96
N GLU A 174 -7.98 -14.67 -8.77
CA GLU A 174 -8.73 -14.31 -7.56
C GLU A 174 -8.52 -12.83 -7.20
N PHE A 175 -7.29 -12.31 -7.29
CA PHE A 175 -7.02 -10.90 -7.04
C PHE A 175 -7.71 -9.98 -8.05
N LYS A 176 -7.68 -10.31 -9.35
CA LYS A 176 -8.42 -9.56 -10.38
C LYS A 176 -9.91 -9.55 -10.12
N GLN A 177 -10.49 -10.69 -9.75
CA GLN A 177 -11.92 -10.77 -9.42
C GLN A 177 -12.26 -9.94 -8.18
N TYR A 178 -11.43 -10.02 -7.13
CA TYR A 178 -11.56 -9.19 -5.94
C TYR A 178 -11.55 -7.68 -6.28
N CYS A 179 -10.58 -7.23 -7.08
CA CYS A 179 -10.50 -5.83 -7.51
C CYS A 179 -11.68 -5.41 -8.40
N GLN A 180 -12.14 -6.27 -9.30
CA GLN A 180 -13.31 -6.00 -10.15
C GLN A 180 -14.58 -5.82 -9.32
N ASN A 181 -14.81 -6.68 -8.32
CA ASN A 181 -15.95 -6.56 -7.41
C ASN A 181 -15.94 -5.22 -6.64
N ILE A 182 -14.75 -4.74 -6.24
CA ILE A 182 -14.58 -3.41 -5.65
C ILE A 182 -14.98 -2.33 -6.66
N CYS A 183 -14.49 -2.37 -7.90
CA CYS A 183 -14.83 -1.39 -8.93
C CYS A 183 -16.31 -1.39 -9.35
N GLU A 184 -17.02 -2.51 -9.19
CA GLU A 184 -18.45 -2.61 -9.44
C GLU A 184 -19.27 -2.02 -8.29
N LYS A 185 -18.85 -2.26 -7.05
CA LYS A 185 -19.52 -1.78 -5.83
C LYS A 185 -19.21 -0.33 -5.50
N TYR A 186 -18.00 0.12 -5.79
CA TYR A 186 -17.48 1.46 -5.50
C TYR A 186 -17.05 2.15 -6.79
N ASN A 187 -17.19 3.48 -6.86
CA ASN A 187 -16.96 4.26 -8.09
C ASN A 187 -15.47 4.44 -8.44
N TYR A 188 -14.77 3.34 -8.72
CA TYR A 188 -13.35 3.29 -9.04
C TYR A 188 -13.09 2.60 -10.38
N GLU A 189 -11.94 2.89 -10.97
CA GLU A 189 -11.28 2.11 -12.01
C GLU A 189 -9.98 1.52 -11.46
N VAL A 190 -9.53 0.38 -12.00
CA VAL A 190 -8.34 -0.33 -11.52
C VAL A 190 -7.33 -0.53 -12.65
N GLN A 191 -6.06 -0.24 -12.35
CA GLN A 191 -4.90 -0.62 -13.14
C GLN A 191 -4.12 -1.71 -12.39
N TYR A 192 -3.74 -2.78 -13.09
CA TYR A 192 -2.94 -3.86 -12.53
C TYR A 192 -1.45 -3.66 -12.82
N ASP A 193 -0.63 -4.07 -11.86
CA ASP A 193 0.83 -4.01 -11.92
C ASP A 193 1.42 -5.12 -11.02
N GLY A 194 2.72 -5.12 -10.81
CA GLY A 194 3.35 -5.96 -9.79
C GLY A 194 4.83 -5.69 -9.61
N ILE A 195 5.40 -6.42 -8.66
CA ILE A 195 6.78 -6.26 -8.21
C ILE A 195 7.47 -7.62 -8.21
N GLY A 196 8.70 -7.66 -8.72
CA GLY A 196 9.51 -8.87 -8.75
C GLY A 196 9.21 -9.75 -9.96
N GLU A 197 9.78 -9.38 -11.11
CA GLU A 197 9.72 -10.19 -12.32
C GLU A 197 10.60 -11.44 -12.18
N HIS A 198 10.14 -12.53 -12.80
CA HIS A 198 10.96 -13.72 -12.92
C HIS A 198 12.12 -13.46 -13.90
N LYS A 199 13.34 -13.94 -13.58
CA LYS A 199 14.56 -13.66 -14.37
C LYS A 199 14.56 -14.25 -15.79
N HIS A 200 13.64 -15.17 -16.09
CA HIS A 200 13.47 -15.73 -17.43
C HIS A 200 12.21 -15.15 -18.07
N GLU A 201 12.20 -15.00 -19.40
CA GLU A 201 11.09 -14.45 -20.23
C GLU A 201 9.72 -15.14 -20.05
N ASN A 202 9.63 -16.20 -19.24
CA ASN A 202 8.36 -16.82 -18.88
C ASN A 202 7.61 -15.94 -17.87
N THR A 203 6.64 -15.17 -18.39
CA THR A 203 5.76 -14.28 -17.63
C THR A 203 4.45 -14.93 -17.20
N LYS A 204 4.27 -16.25 -17.40
CA LYS A 204 2.99 -16.95 -17.16
C LYS A 204 2.44 -16.76 -15.75
N ASN A 205 3.32 -16.75 -14.76
CA ASN A 205 2.94 -16.65 -13.35
C ASN A 205 2.97 -15.20 -12.83
N GLY A 206 3.12 -14.21 -13.73
CA GLY A 206 3.12 -12.80 -13.38
C GLY A 206 4.30 -12.38 -12.49
N TYR A 207 4.04 -11.40 -11.64
CA TYR A 207 4.98 -10.84 -10.66
C TYR A 207 4.97 -11.63 -9.35
N CYS A 208 6.05 -11.52 -8.57
CA CYS A 208 6.14 -12.06 -7.23
C CYS A 208 5.06 -11.53 -6.29
N SER A 209 4.91 -10.21 -6.23
CA SER A 209 3.75 -9.57 -5.60
C SER A 209 2.94 -8.86 -6.68
N GLN A 210 1.63 -9.02 -6.60
CA GLN A 210 0.69 -8.38 -7.52
C GLN A 210 0.19 -7.08 -6.91
N ALA A 211 -0.07 -6.10 -7.77
CA ALA A 211 -0.50 -4.78 -7.35
C ALA A 211 -1.74 -4.31 -8.12
N ALA A 212 -2.60 -3.58 -7.43
CA ALA A 212 -3.75 -2.91 -8.00
C ALA A 212 -3.75 -1.44 -7.58
N ILE A 213 -3.82 -0.56 -8.58
CA ILE A 213 -3.96 0.88 -8.39
C ILE A 213 -5.39 1.26 -8.73
N PHE A 214 -6.16 1.63 -7.72
CA PHE A 214 -7.50 2.13 -7.88
C PHE A 214 -7.47 3.65 -8.01
N LYS A 215 -8.18 4.17 -9.00
CA LYS A 215 -8.45 5.60 -9.16
C LYS A 215 -9.95 5.83 -9.05
N ARG A 216 -10.34 6.76 -8.18
CA ARG A 216 -11.75 7.14 -8.05
C ARG A 216 -12.18 7.80 -9.36
N LYS A 217 -13.27 7.29 -9.96
CA LYS A 217 -13.85 7.90 -11.15
C LYS A 217 -14.39 9.28 -10.78
N GLU A 218 -14.10 10.29 -11.60
CA GLU A 218 -14.72 11.59 -11.43
C GLU A 218 -16.23 11.43 -11.54
N VAL A 219 -16.95 11.87 -10.51
CA VAL A 219 -18.39 12.06 -10.63
C VAL A 219 -18.53 13.27 -11.53
N ASN A 220 -19.07 13.09 -12.75
CA ASN A 220 -19.51 14.20 -13.58
C ASN A 220 -20.54 15.01 -12.79
N GLN A 221 -20.09 15.99 -12.02
CA GLN A 221 -20.95 17.04 -11.53
C GLN A 221 -21.32 17.83 -12.78
N LEU A 222 -22.53 17.61 -13.28
CA LEU A 222 -23.25 18.65 -13.99
C LEU A 222 -23.17 19.88 -13.07
N ARG A 223 -22.26 20.81 -13.39
CA ARG A 223 -22.31 22.16 -12.85
C ARG A 223 -23.65 22.74 -13.31
N CYS A 224 -24.68 22.56 -12.49
CA CYS A 224 -25.87 23.36 -12.56
C CYS A 224 -25.46 24.78 -12.22
N TYR A 225 -25.05 25.54 -13.26
CA TYR A 225 -25.01 26.99 -13.20
C TYR A 225 -26.46 27.46 -13.04
N PHE A 226 -26.92 27.62 -11.80
CA PHE A 226 -28.09 28.45 -11.55
C PHE A 226 -27.67 29.91 -11.73
N LYS A 227 -28.33 30.57 -12.70
CA LYS A 227 -28.31 32.01 -12.93
C LYS A 227 -28.96 32.75 -11.77
#